data_AF-A0A2G6FZF8-F1
#
_entry.id   AF-A0A2G6FZF8-F1
#
_cell.length_a   1.000
_cell.length_b   1.000
_cell.length_c   1.000
_cell.angle_alpha   90.00
_cell.angle_beta   90.00
_cell.angle_gamma   90.00
#
_symmetry.space_group_name_H-M   'P 1'
#
loop_
_entity.id
_entity.type
_entity.pdbx_description
1 polymer ?
#
loop_
_entity_poly.entity_id
_entity_poly.type
_entity_poly.pdbx_seq_one_letter_code
_entity_poly.pdbx_strand_id
1 'polypeptide(L)'
;MVINMKKRLAVFLVLAMMVSSFAIVFADVDYGMELKELGVIKGDQNGNLNEANNLTREEAIVTLTRMMGQEEQAKKCMDETPFTDVPKDNWSRPYLGYAKKQGWTNGIGDGNAKKQGWTNGIGDGKFGLGDNVTTQQYLTLMLRALGYTGLDVYAKAVQMGQDMNLLEGVKATAAQDVITRADVFAVMYNTLYTNSKDADEALIYKLGLAAAEKPQTGKRTVYPLTIKNFNYGKDEIDITSSSALVVSTRTSSRNTPMHLPRQMSLKRGHRIKSQYSLWSQI
;
A
#
# COMPACT_ATOMS: atom_id res chain seq x y z
N MET A 1 -2.85 49.00 -45.66
CA MET A 1 -3.29 47.79 -44.92
C MET A 1 -2.14 46.89 -44.44
N VAL A 2 -1.02 46.78 -45.18
CA VAL A 2 0.11 45.86 -44.88
C VAL A 2 0.96 46.25 -43.64
N ILE A 3 1.05 47.54 -43.30
CA ILE A 3 1.91 48.03 -42.19
C ILE A 3 1.42 47.55 -40.81
N ASN A 4 0.11 47.37 -40.62
CA ASN A 4 -0.45 46.86 -39.36
C ASN A 4 -0.25 45.35 -39.17
N MET A 5 -0.02 44.60 -40.26
CA MET A 5 0.19 43.15 -40.21
C MET A 5 1.60 42.81 -39.72
N LYS A 6 2.60 43.60 -40.13
CA LYS A 6 4.00 43.44 -39.68
C LYS A 6 4.19 43.74 -38.19
N LYS A 7 3.48 44.75 -37.65
CA LYS A 7 3.51 45.09 -36.22
C LYS A 7 2.81 44.04 -35.35
N ARG A 8 1.69 43.48 -35.82
CA ARG A 8 0.98 42.38 -35.15
C ARG A 8 1.79 41.08 -35.15
N LEU A 9 2.51 40.79 -36.24
CA LEU A 9 3.42 39.63 -36.34
C LEU A 9 4.59 39.74 -35.35
N ALA A 10 5.20 40.92 -35.23
CA ALA A 10 6.30 41.15 -34.30
C ALA A 10 5.88 40.97 -32.83
N VAL A 11 4.69 41.46 -32.45
CA VAL A 11 4.15 41.27 -31.10
C VAL A 11 3.85 39.80 -30.81
N PHE A 12 3.31 39.06 -31.78
CA PHE A 12 3.03 37.63 -31.62
C PHE A 12 4.31 36.80 -31.46
N LEU A 13 5.37 37.17 -32.16
CA LEU A 13 6.66 36.46 -32.13
C LEU A 13 7.40 36.73 -30.80
N VAL A 14 7.37 37.97 -30.29
CA VAL A 14 7.92 38.29 -28.96
C VAL A 14 7.13 37.59 -27.85
N LEU A 15 5.79 37.53 -27.97
CA LEU A 15 4.96 36.79 -27.02
C LEU A 15 5.30 35.28 -27.03
N ALA A 16 5.45 34.68 -28.21
CA ALA A 16 5.80 33.26 -28.37
C ALA A 16 7.20 32.94 -27.80
N MET A 17 8.16 33.86 -27.95
CA MET A 17 9.49 33.72 -27.35
C MET A 17 9.45 33.76 -25.80
N MET A 18 8.55 34.56 -25.22
CA MET A 18 8.41 34.67 -23.75
C MET A 18 7.73 33.45 -23.11
N VAL A 19 7.03 32.59 -23.87
CA VAL A 19 6.37 31.37 -23.33
C VAL A 19 7.35 30.18 -23.19
N SER A 20 8.59 30.30 -23.66
CA SER A 20 9.52 29.16 -23.78
C SER A 20 10.23 28.70 -22.50
N SER A 21 10.05 29.37 -21.35
CA SER A 21 10.91 29.16 -20.18
C SER A 21 10.27 28.47 -18.96
N PHE A 22 9.03 27.99 -19.04
CA PHE A 22 8.47 27.16 -17.97
C PHE A 22 8.81 25.69 -18.22
N ALA A 23 9.96 25.25 -17.69
CA ALA A 23 10.16 23.83 -17.45
C ALA A 23 9.12 23.39 -16.42
N ILE A 24 8.18 22.54 -16.84
CA ILE A 24 7.29 21.85 -15.89
C ILE A 24 8.20 20.87 -15.13
N VAL A 25 8.52 21.19 -13.89
CA VAL A 25 9.21 20.27 -12.98
C VAL A 25 8.15 19.32 -12.44
N PHE A 26 8.12 18.10 -12.97
CA PHE A 26 7.30 17.02 -12.42
C PHE A 26 8.01 16.48 -11.17
N ALA A 27 7.34 16.51 -10.03
CA ALA A 27 7.78 15.75 -8.87
C ALA A 27 7.34 14.29 -9.06
N ASP A 28 8.24 13.34 -8.87
CA ASP A 28 7.89 11.92 -8.79
C ASP A 28 6.88 11.71 -7.66
N VAL A 29 5.91 10.82 -7.88
CA VAL A 29 4.94 10.43 -6.85
C VAL A 29 5.67 9.58 -5.81
N ASP A 30 5.59 9.98 -4.54
CA ASP A 30 6.06 9.17 -3.42
C ASP A 30 4.98 8.18 -3.02
N TYR A 31 4.88 7.08 -3.77
CA TYR A 31 3.85 6.05 -3.59
C TYR A 31 3.85 5.46 -2.17
N GLY A 32 5.03 5.33 -1.56
CA GLY A 32 5.17 4.85 -0.19
C GLY A 32 4.49 5.79 0.80
N MET A 33 4.77 7.09 0.71
CA MET A 33 4.13 8.08 1.57
C MET A 33 2.61 8.14 1.34
N GLU A 34 2.15 8.12 0.10
CA GLU A 34 0.72 8.11 -0.23
C GLU A 34 -0.02 6.93 0.40
N LEU A 35 0.52 5.71 0.25
CA LEU A 35 -0.06 4.52 0.89
C LEU A 35 0.00 4.57 2.43
N LYS A 36 1.00 5.24 2.99
CA LYS A 36 1.13 5.44 4.43
C LYS A 36 0.06 6.40 4.94
N GLU A 37 -0.21 7.49 4.21
CA GLU A 37 -1.29 8.43 4.52
C GLU A 37 -2.68 7.79 4.39
N LEU A 38 -2.86 6.88 3.42
CA LEU A 38 -4.06 6.05 3.29
C LEU A 38 -4.20 5.00 4.40
N GLY A 39 -3.18 4.81 5.24
CA GLY A 39 -3.15 3.81 6.31
C GLY A 39 -3.01 2.37 5.80
N VAL A 40 -2.66 2.18 4.52
CA VAL A 40 -2.49 0.86 3.89
C VAL A 40 -1.16 0.24 4.28
N ILE A 41 -0.10 1.04 4.40
CA ILE A 41 1.22 0.59 4.86
C ILE A 41 1.67 1.38 6.09
N LYS A 42 2.51 0.76 6.91
CA LYS A 42 2.98 1.33 8.20
C LYS A 42 4.48 1.62 8.21
N GLY A 43 5.26 0.80 7.51
CA GLY A 43 6.71 0.75 7.64
C GLY A 43 7.14 -0.16 8.79
N ASP A 44 8.44 -0.23 9.05
CA ASP A 44 8.98 -0.96 10.19
C ASP A 44 8.65 -0.29 11.54
N GLN A 45 9.23 -0.79 12.63
CA GLN A 45 9.08 -0.26 13.99
C GLN A 45 9.42 1.23 14.15
N ASN A 46 10.21 1.80 13.24
CA ASN A 46 10.57 3.23 13.21
C ASN A 46 9.73 4.01 12.18
N GLY A 47 8.78 3.35 11.53
CA GLY A 47 7.99 3.89 10.43
C GLY A 47 8.74 4.03 9.12
N ASN A 48 9.92 3.39 8.97
CA ASN A 48 10.68 3.41 7.73
C ASN A 48 10.07 2.41 6.74
N LEU A 49 9.86 2.85 5.50
CA LEU A 49 9.28 2.03 4.45
C LEU A 49 10.27 1.05 3.83
N ASN A 50 11.58 1.28 4.02
CA ASN A 50 12.66 0.42 3.54
C ASN A 50 12.60 0.16 2.02
N GLU A 51 12.28 1.20 1.25
CA GLU A 51 11.89 1.13 -0.16
C GLU A 51 12.91 0.47 -1.09
N ALA A 52 14.21 0.55 -0.76
CA ALA A 52 15.28 -0.07 -1.54
C ALA A 52 15.42 -1.58 -1.30
N ASN A 53 14.77 -2.14 -0.27
CA ASN A 53 14.86 -3.57 0.01
C ASN A 53 13.96 -4.37 -0.94
N ASN A 54 14.38 -5.60 -1.23
CA ASN A 54 13.52 -6.57 -1.90
C ASN A 54 12.38 -7.00 -0.99
N LEU A 55 11.25 -7.38 -1.58
CA LEU A 55 10.10 -7.92 -0.84
C LEU A 55 10.15 -9.46 -0.83
N THR A 56 9.97 -10.08 0.34
CA THR A 56 9.85 -11.54 0.41
C THR A 56 8.44 -12.01 0.07
N ARG A 57 8.29 -13.30 -0.23
CA ARG A 57 6.98 -13.90 -0.55
C ARG A 57 5.98 -13.79 0.59
N GLU A 58 6.39 -14.00 1.83
CA GLU A 58 5.51 -13.83 2.98
C GLU A 58 5.15 -12.37 3.24
N GLU A 59 6.08 -11.44 3.03
CA GLU A 59 5.78 -10.00 3.10
C GLU A 59 4.79 -9.58 2.02
N ALA A 60 4.87 -10.14 0.82
CA ALA A 60 3.91 -9.88 -0.26
C ALA A 60 2.49 -10.36 0.05
N ILE A 61 2.34 -11.43 0.85
CA ILE A 61 1.03 -11.83 1.38
C ILE A 61 0.53 -10.80 2.40
N VAL A 62 1.42 -10.31 3.25
CA VAL A 62 1.08 -9.33 4.30
C VAL A 62 0.66 -8.01 3.67
N THR A 63 1.40 -7.49 2.68
CA THR A 63 1.05 -6.24 1.99
C THR A 63 -0.30 -6.36 1.28
N LEU A 64 -0.57 -7.51 0.63
CA LEU A 64 -1.90 -7.79 0.08
C LEU A 64 -2.98 -7.77 1.17
N THR A 65 -2.80 -8.48 2.29
CA THR A 65 -3.82 -8.52 3.36
C THR A 65 -4.10 -7.14 3.95
N ARG A 66 -3.09 -6.27 4.02
CA ARG A 66 -3.23 -4.88 4.46
C ARG A 66 -3.94 -4.00 3.45
N MET A 67 -3.57 -4.10 2.18
CA MET A 67 -4.26 -3.40 1.10
C MET A 67 -5.74 -3.70 1.11
N MET A 68 -6.09 -4.97 1.34
CA MET A 68 -7.48 -5.42 1.43
C MET A 68 -8.17 -5.04 2.76
N GLY A 69 -7.48 -4.39 3.70
CA GLY A 69 -8.02 -3.99 5.00
C GLY A 69 -8.31 -5.16 5.95
N GLN A 70 -7.67 -6.32 5.74
CA GLN A 70 -7.98 -7.57 6.46
C GLN A 70 -6.86 -8.04 7.40
N GLU A 71 -5.92 -7.16 7.76
CA GLU A 71 -4.76 -7.50 8.61
C GLU A 71 -5.18 -8.11 9.96
N GLU A 72 -6.19 -7.53 10.62
CA GLU A 72 -6.64 -7.97 11.95
C GLU A 72 -7.37 -9.32 11.91
N GLN A 73 -8.07 -9.62 10.83
CA GLN A 73 -8.68 -10.92 10.59
C GLN A 73 -7.61 -11.96 10.25
N ALA A 74 -6.61 -11.57 9.45
CA ALA A 74 -5.50 -12.43 9.08
C ALA A 74 -4.69 -12.86 10.31
N LYS A 75 -4.32 -11.93 11.21
CA LYS A 75 -3.59 -12.23 12.47
C LYS A 75 -4.28 -13.26 13.36
N LYS A 76 -5.61 -13.36 13.29
CA LYS A 76 -6.44 -14.27 14.10
C LYS A 76 -6.72 -15.60 13.40
N CYS A 77 -6.26 -15.78 12.16
CA CYS A 77 -6.46 -17.01 11.43
C CYS A 77 -5.61 -18.13 12.04
N MET A 78 -6.27 -19.22 12.41
CA MET A 78 -5.63 -20.41 13.00
C MET A 78 -5.57 -21.58 12.00
N ASP A 79 -5.91 -21.32 10.74
CA ASP A 79 -5.97 -22.37 9.71
C ASP A 79 -4.56 -22.90 9.41
N GLU A 80 -4.47 -24.21 9.21
CA GLU A 80 -3.19 -24.84 8.91
C GLU A 80 -2.70 -24.49 7.49
N THR A 81 -1.42 -24.14 7.40
CA THR A 81 -0.71 -24.09 6.12
C THR A 81 -0.15 -25.48 5.79
N PRO A 82 -0.27 -25.95 4.53
CA PRO A 82 0.23 -27.27 4.12
C PRO A 82 1.75 -27.28 3.88
N PHE A 83 2.46 -26.24 4.33
CA PHE A 83 3.85 -26.00 3.96
C PHE A 83 4.82 -26.54 5.01
N THR A 84 5.77 -27.33 4.53
CA THR A 84 6.81 -27.96 5.34
C THR A 84 7.94 -26.99 5.73
N ASP A 85 8.18 -25.96 4.91
CA ASP A 85 9.18 -24.91 5.11
C ASP A 85 8.64 -23.69 5.86
N VAL A 86 7.37 -23.70 6.30
CA VAL A 86 6.80 -22.67 7.17
C VAL A 86 6.69 -23.23 8.59
N PRO A 87 7.55 -22.81 9.53
CA PRO A 87 7.44 -23.22 10.93
C PRO A 87 6.07 -22.92 11.53
N LYS A 88 5.65 -23.71 12.53
CA LYS A 88 4.34 -23.55 13.19
C LYS A 88 4.21 -22.23 13.94
N ASP A 89 5.33 -21.72 14.45
CA ASP A 89 5.48 -20.47 15.19
C ASP A 89 5.91 -19.28 14.30
N ASN A 90 5.99 -19.48 12.98
CA ASN A 90 6.33 -18.40 12.06
C ASN A 90 5.24 -17.31 12.07
N TRP A 91 5.66 -16.06 12.20
CA TRP A 91 4.80 -14.88 12.29
C TRP A 91 3.88 -14.69 11.07
N SER A 92 4.30 -15.14 9.87
CA SER A 92 3.53 -14.99 8.63
C SER A 92 2.48 -16.08 8.43
N ARG A 93 2.58 -17.18 9.19
CA ARG A 93 1.68 -18.35 9.09
C ARG A 93 0.18 -17.99 9.13
N PRO A 94 -0.32 -17.15 10.07
CA PRO A 94 -1.73 -16.78 10.09
C PRO A 94 -2.17 -16.03 8.82
N TYR A 95 -1.30 -15.16 8.26
CA TYR A 95 -1.58 -14.45 7.01
C TYR A 95 -1.66 -15.41 5.81
N LEU A 96 -0.77 -16.40 5.75
CA LEU A 96 -0.78 -17.42 4.70
C LEU A 96 -2.06 -18.27 4.74
N GLY A 97 -2.46 -18.72 5.94
CA GLY A 97 -3.72 -19.45 6.13
C GLY A 97 -4.93 -18.61 5.71
N TYR A 98 -4.95 -17.33 6.09
CA TYR A 98 -6.02 -16.41 5.74
C TYR A 98 -6.10 -16.13 4.23
N ALA A 99 -4.98 -15.81 3.59
CA ALA A 99 -4.94 -15.53 2.15
C ALA A 99 -5.39 -16.74 1.31
N LYS A 100 -5.04 -17.95 1.76
CA LYS A 100 -5.56 -19.20 1.18
C LYS A 100 -7.07 -19.33 1.36
N LYS A 101 -7.61 -19.04 2.54
CA LYS A 101 -9.06 -19.06 2.82
C LYS A 101 -9.84 -18.06 1.96
N GLN A 102 -9.29 -16.86 1.76
CA GLN A 102 -9.89 -15.83 0.88
C GLN A 102 -9.72 -16.15 -0.61
N GLY A 103 -8.87 -17.12 -0.95
CA GLY A 103 -8.60 -17.53 -2.31
C GLY A 103 -7.80 -16.53 -3.15
N TRP A 104 -7.25 -15.48 -2.56
CA TRP A 104 -6.39 -14.51 -3.25
C TRP A 104 -5.11 -15.13 -3.79
N THR A 105 -4.73 -16.25 -3.20
CA THR A 105 -3.53 -16.97 -3.53
C THR A 105 -3.85 -18.30 -4.19
N ASN A 106 -5.12 -18.61 -4.44
CA ASN A 106 -5.51 -19.74 -5.27
C ASN A 106 -5.11 -19.49 -6.71
N GLY A 107 -4.68 -20.55 -7.40
CA GLY A 107 -4.27 -20.48 -8.79
C GLY A 107 -4.59 -21.79 -9.46
N ILE A 108 -4.80 -21.70 -10.76
CA ILE A 108 -4.93 -22.87 -11.62
C ILE A 108 -3.58 -23.14 -12.26
N GLY A 109 -3.15 -24.39 -12.12
CA GLY A 109 -2.03 -24.97 -12.84
C GLY A 109 -2.46 -25.52 -14.19
N ASP A 110 -1.47 -25.69 -15.04
CA ASP A 110 -1.44 -26.43 -16.30
C ASP A 110 -2.26 -27.74 -16.31
N GLY A 111 -3.50 -27.69 -16.80
CA GLY A 111 -4.21 -28.85 -17.38
C GLY A 111 -4.56 -30.04 -16.47
N ASN A 112 -3.96 -30.16 -15.28
CA ASN A 112 -4.22 -31.18 -14.27
C ASN A 112 -4.78 -30.47 -13.03
N ALA A 113 -5.97 -29.91 -13.24
CA ALA A 113 -6.69 -29.04 -12.34
C ALA A 113 -6.85 -29.64 -10.93
N LYS A 114 -6.28 -28.95 -9.92
CA LYS A 114 -6.88 -28.65 -8.59
C LYS A 114 -5.93 -28.08 -7.52
N LYS A 115 -4.63 -27.86 -7.76
CA LYS A 115 -3.67 -27.57 -6.67
C LYS A 115 -2.53 -26.56 -6.95
N GLN A 116 -2.69 -25.44 -7.67
CA GLN A 116 -1.54 -24.54 -7.93
C GLN A 116 -1.80 -23.04 -7.70
N GLY A 117 -2.13 -22.69 -6.47
CA GLY A 117 -2.05 -21.33 -5.99
C GLY A 117 -0.62 -20.86 -5.68
N TRP A 118 -0.42 -19.55 -5.59
CA TRP A 118 0.82 -18.96 -5.08
C TRP A 118 1.08 -19.40 -3.62
N THR A 119 0.01 -19.66 -2.83
CA THR A 119 0.10 -20.36 -1.54
C THR A 119 -0.06 -21.89 -1.64
N ASN A 120 0.22 -22.49 -2.79
CA ASN A 120 0.68 -23.88 -2.84
C ASN A 120 2.19 -23.94 -3.01
N GLY A 121 2.83 -22.76 -3.05
CA GLY A 121 4.24 -22.59 -2.90
C GLY A 121 5.02 -22.86 -4.17
N ILE A 122 6.27 -23.26 -4.03
CA ILE A 122 7.21 -23.47 -5.14
C ILE A 122 7.29 -24.94 -5.59
N GLY A 123 6.44 -25.81 -5.04
CA GLY A 123 6.48 -27.26 -5.24
C GLY A 123 6.85 -28.01 -3.96
N ASP A 124 6.72 -29.34 -3.97
CA ASP A 124 7.13 -30.25 -2.88
C ASP A 124 6.59 -29.90 -1.47
N GLY A 125 5.43 -29.25 -1.41
CA GLY A 125 4.85 -28.78 -0.15
C GLY A 125 5.67 -27.68 0.52
N LYS A 126 6.42 -26.87 -0.24
CA LYS A 126 7.18 -25.71 0.24
C LYS A 126 6.60 -24.42 -0.27
N PHE A 127 6.46 -23.41 0.57
CA PHE A 127 6.02 -22.06 0.21
C PHE A 127 7.09 -21.24 -0.52
N GLY A 128 8.37 -21.46 -0.20
CA GLY A 128 9.46 -20.53 -0.51
C GLY A 128 9.57 -19.43 0.54
N LEU A 129 9.46 -19.78 1.83
CA LEU A 129 9.52 -18.80 2.92
C LEU A 129 10.89 -18.06 2.90
N GLY A 130 10.85 -16.73 2.88
CA GLY A 130 12.04 -15.87 2.81
C GLY A 130 12.58 -15.63 1.41
N ASP A 131 12.08 -16.34 0.39
CA ASP A 131 12.49 -16.07 -0.99
C ASP A 131 11.93 -14.72 -1.46
N ASN A 132 12.68 -14.05 -2.33
CA ASN A 132 12.22 -12.81 -2.96
C ASN A 132 11.06 -13.08 -3.92
N VAL A 133 10.12 -12.14 -3.99
CA VAL A 133 9.00 -12.19 -4.94
C VAL A 133 9.38 -11.52 -6.26
N THR A 134 8.90 -12.06 -7.38
CA THR A 134 9.09 -11.45 -8.70
C THR A 134 7.92 -10.54 -9.09
N THR A 135 8.14 -9.66 -10.07
CA THR A 135 7.09 -8.79 -10.63
C THR A 135 5.86 -9.58 -11.11
N GLN A 136 6.04 -10.69 -11.84
CA GLN A 136 4.92 -11.52 -12.29
C GLN A 136 4.11 -12.09 -11.12
N GLN A 137 4.80 -12.56 -10.08
CA GLN A 137 4.16 -13.12 -8.90
C GLN A 137 3.36 -12.06 -8.14
N TYR A 138 3.93 -10.86 -7.97
CA TYR A 138 3.25 -9.77 -7.27
C TYR A 138 2.05 -9.23 -8.06
N LEU A 139 2.18 -9.00 -9.37
CA LEU A 139 1.07 -8.59 -10.23
C LEU A 139 -0.08 -9.61 -10.22
N THR A 140 0.23 -10.90 -10.16
CA THR A 140 -0.81 -11.94 -10.06
C THR A 140 -1.68 -11.75 -8.83
N LEU A 141 -1.11 -11.30 -7.70
CA LEU A 141 -1.89 -11.02 -6.48
C LEU A 141 -2.80 -9.82 -6.66
N MET A 142 -2.28 -8.75 -7.25
CA MET A 142 -3.02 -7.53 -7.48
C MET A 142 -4.18 -7.76 -8.43
N LEU A 143 -3.95 -8.51 -9.52
CA LEU A 143 -5.00 -8.90 -10.45
C LEU A 143 -6.10 -9.74 -9.76
N ARG A 144 -5.72 -10.63 -8.84
CA ARG A 144 -6.70 -11.39 -8.04
C ARG A 144 -7.45 -10.52 -7.04
N ALA A 145 -6.79 -9.52 -6.44
CA ALA A 145 -7.45 -8.52 -5.61
C ALA A 145 -8.49 -7.71 -6.41
N LEU A 146 -8.20 -7.43 -7.69
CA LEU A 146 -9.12 -6.82 -8.66
C LEU A 146 -10.22 -7.78 -9.16
N GLY A 147 -10.17 -9.07 -8.80
CA GLY A 147 -11.17 -10.08 -9.16
C GLY A 147 -10.83 -10.94 -10.39
N TYR A 148 -9.66 -10.78 -10.99
CA TYR A 148 -9.20 -11.65 -12.09
C TYR A 148 -8.68 -12.98 -11.52
N THR A 149 -9.48 -14.05 -11.68
CA THR A 149 -9.20 -15.39 -11.12
C THR A 149 -9.04 -16.50 -12.18
N GLY A 150 -9.00 -16.14 -13.47
CA GLY A 150 -8.84 -17.07 -14.58
C GLY A 150 -7.49 -17.81 -14.57
N LEU A 151 -7.41 -18.92 -15.32
CA LEU A 151 -6.21 -19.78 -15.37
C LEU A 151 -5.01 -19.07 -16.00
N ASP A 152 -5.28 -18.15 -16.92
CA ASP A 152 -4.29 -17.42 -17.69
C ASP A 152 -3.74 -16.18 -16.97
N VAL A 153 -4.33 -15.79 -15.83
CA VAL A 153 -3.92 -14.60 -15.07
C VAL A 153 -2.44 -14.61 -14.75
N TYR A 154 -1.88 -15.73 -14.31
CA TYR A 154 -0.46 -15.82 -14.00
C TYR A 154 0.41 -15.65 -15.25
N ALA A 155 0.11 -16.41 -16.31
CA ALA A 155 0.86 -16.38 -17.56
C ALA A 155 0.82 -14.99 -18.23
N LYS A 156 -0.28 -14.26 -18.06
CA LYS A 156 -0.51 -12.93 -18.63
C LYS A 156 -0.30 -11.78 -17.63
N ALA A 157 0.17 -12.05 -16.41
CA ALA A 157 0.13 -11.05 -15.32
C ALA A 157 0.86 -9.75 -15.68
N VAL A 158 2.04 -9.85 -16.33
CA VAL A 158 2.80 -8.67 -16.78
C VAL A 158 2.05 -7.90 -17.87
N GLN A 159 1.51 -8.59 -18.88
CA GLN A 159 0.75 -7.95 -19.95
C GLN A 159 -0.49 -7.25 -19.39
N MET A 160 -1.28 -7.93 -18.56
CA MET A 160 -2.46 -7.34 -17.93
C MET A 160 -2.09 -6.16 -17.03
N GLY A 161 -0.98 -6.27 -16.29
CA GLY A 161 -0.45 -5.17 -15.48
C GLY A 161 -0.05 -3.96 -16.31
N GLN A 162 0.51 -4.16 -17.51
CA GLN A 162 0.81 -3.07 -18.45
C GLN A 162 -0.48 -2.46 -19.02
N ASP A 163 -1.41 -3.28 -19.50
CA ASP A 163 -2.67 -2.84 -20.11
C ASP A 163 -3.52 -2.01 -19.12
N MET A 164 -3.44 -2.33 -17.83
CA MET A 164 -4.14 -1.64 -16.74
C MET A 164 -3.33 -0.51 -16.08
N ASN A 165 -2.11 -0.23 -16.56
CA ASN A 165 -1.18 0.74 -15.97
C ASN A 165 -0.80 0.46 -14.50
N LEU A 166 -0.76 -0.81 -14.08
CA LEU A 166 -0.31 -1.20 -12.74
C LEU A 166 1.20 -1.00 -12.53
N LEU A 167 1.97 -0.95 -13.62
CA LEU A 167 3.42 -0.77 -13.60
C LEU A 167 3.87 0.70 -13.75
N GLU A 168 2.96 1.67 -13.65
CA GLU A 168 3.32 3.09 -13.65
C GLU A 168 4.22 3.42 -12.44
N GLY A 169 5.39 4.00 -12.70
CA GLY A 169 6.38 4.32 -11.65
C GLY A 169 7.24 3.13 -11.17
N VAL A 170 7.13 1.96 -11.81
CA VAL A 170 7.85 0.74 -11.43
C VAL A 170 9.13 0.55 -12.24
N LYS A 171 10.24 0.20 -11.59
CA LYS A 171 11.53 -0.12 -12.23
C LYS A 171 11.61 -1.58 -12.68
N ALA A 172 11.24 -2.51 -11.80
CA ALA A 172 11.23 -3.95 -12.06
C ALA A 172 9.98 -4.34 -12.89
N THR A 173 10.08 -4.29 -14.22
CA THR A 173 8.92 -4.47 -15.12
C THR A 173 8.89 -5.82 -15.85
N ALA A 174 10.01 -6.56 -15.90
CA ALA A 174 10.04 -7.88 -16.52
C ALA A 174 9.52 -8.96 -15.55
N ALA A 175 8.99 -10.05 -16.09
CA ALA A 175 8.30 -11.08 -15.32
C ALA A 175 9.13 -11.68 -14.16
N GLN A 176 10.43 -11.86 -14.37
CA GLN A 176 11.34 -12.51 -13.42
C GLN A 176 12.18 -11.51 -12.61
N ASP A 177 11.98 -10.20 -12.81
CA ASP A 177 12.68 -9.20 -12.01
C ASP A 177 12.28 -9.36 -10.54
N VAL A 178 13.26 -9.30 -9.65
CA VAL A 178 13.02 -9.22 -8.21
C VAL A 178 12.52 -7.82 -7.89
N ILE A 179 11.35 -7.74 -7.26
CA ILE A 179 10.68 -6.46 -7.01
C ILE A 179 11.13 -5.84 -5.68
N THR A 180 11.38 -4.53 -5.69
CA THR A 180 11.69 -3.76 -4.48
C THR A 180 10.42 -3.32 -3.76
N ARG A 181 10.55 -2.90 -2.50
CA ARG A 181 9.42 -2.32 -1.76
C ARG A 181 8.90 -1.03 -2.40
N ALA A 182 9.77 -0.22 -3.00
CA ALA A 182 9.36 0.96 -3.79
C ALA A 182 8.42 0.58 -4.94
N ASP A 183 8.83 -0.42 -5.74
CA ASP A 183 8.07 -0.93 -6.88
C ASP A 183 6.72 -1.52 -6.43
N VAL A 184 6.72 -2.26 -5.31
CA VAL A 184 5.51 -2.82 -4.69
C VAL A 184 4.54 -1.72 -4.30
N PHE A 185 5.01 -0.62 -3.71
CA PHE A 185 4.15 0.50 -3.33
C PHE A 185 3.54 1.18 -4.55
N ALA A 186 4.31 1.38 -5.62
CA ALA A 186 3.77 1.88 -6.88
C ALA A 186 2.67 0.96 -7.43
N VAL A 187 2.91 -0.35 -7.47
CA VAL A 187 1.94 -1.35 -7.93
C VAL A 187 0.66 -1.36 -7.07
N MET A 188 0.80 -1.37 -5.73
CA MET A 188 -0.34 -1.33 -4.81
C MET A 188 -1.17 -0.07 -5.01
N TYR A 189 -0.51 1.08 -5.12
CA TYR A 189 -1.15 2.36 -5.33
C TYR A 189 -1.94 2.35 -6.64
N ASN A 190 -1.32 1.96 -7.75
CA ASN A 190 -2.00 1.85 -9.04
C ASN A 190 -3.20 0.91 -8.96
N THR A 191 -3.05 -0.24 -8.29
CA THR A 191 -4.11 -1.24 -8.09
C THR A 191 -5.32 -0.69 -7.32
N LEU A 192 -5.09 0.08 -6.25
CA LEU A 192 -6.18 0.73 -5.51
C LEU A 192 -7.01 1.64 -6.40
N TYR A 193 -6.39 2.32 -7.36
CA TYR A 193 -7.05 3.22 -8.29
C TYR A 193 -7.50 2.57 -9.61
N THR A 194 -7.41 1.24 -9.73
CA THR A 194 -7.91 0.49 -10.90
C THR A 194 -9.29 -0.10 -10.62
N ASN A 195 -10.17 -0.06 -11.62
CA ASN A 195 -11.49 -0.68 -11.55
C ASN A 195 -11.40 -2.20 -11.35
N SER A 196 -12.28 -2.73 -10.51
CA SER A 196 -12.39 -4.19 -10.35
C SER A 196 -12.97 -4.83 -11.62
N LYS A 197 -12.61 -6.09 -11.91
CA LYS A 197 -13.01 -6.80 -13.15
C LYS A 197 -14.50 -6.72 -13.48
N ASP A 198 -15.35 -6.81 -12.45
CA ASP A 198 -16.82 -6.89 -12.59
C ASP A 198 -17.53 -5.64 -12.01
N ALA A 199 -16.81 -4.52 -11.86
CA ALA A 199 -17.36 -3.26 -11.38
C ALA A 199 -16.69 -2.05 -12.05
N ASP A 200 -17.49 -1.05 -12.43
CA ASP A 200 -16.98 0.22 -12.94
C ASP A 200 -16.47 1.15 -11.82
N GLU A 201 -16.00 0.57 -10.72
CA GLU A 201 -15.54 1.27 -9.52
C GLU A 201 -14.13 0.80 -9.15
N ALA A 202 -13.27 1.76 -8.82
CA ALA A 202 -11.90 1.51 -8.36
C ALA A 202 -11.89 0.76 -7.03
N LEU A 203 -10.91 -0.13 -6.86
CA LEU A 203 -10.77 -0.99 -5.67
C LEU A 203 -10.77 -0.19 -4.35
N ILE A 204 -10.19 1.01 -4.34
CA ILE A 204 -10.11 1.90 -3.18
C ILE A 204 -11.50 2.24 -2.60
N TYR A 205 -12.51 2.46 -3.45
CA TYR A 205 -13.88 2.77 -3.01
C TYR A 205 -14.58 1.54 -2.44
N LYS A 206 -14.39 0.38 -3.08
CA LYS A 206 -14.89 -0.91 -2.58
C LYS A 206 -14.35 -1.25 -1.19
N LEU A 207 -13.12 -0.81 -0.90
CA LEU A 207 -12.48 -0.98 0.40
C LEU A 207 -12.90 0.08 1.43
N GLY A 208 -13.69 1.08 1.03
CA GLY A 208 -14.09 2.19 1.90
C GLY A 208 -12.91 3.06 2.36
N LEU A 209 -11.76 2.94 1.70
CA LEU A 209 -10.61 3.81 1.93
C LEU A 209 -10.97 5.18 1.37
N ALA A 210 -10.74 6.25 2.14
CA ALA A 210 -11.09 7.60 1.73
C ALA A 210 -10.27 8.00 0.50
N ALA A 211 -10.80 7.75 -0.69
CA ALA A 211 -10.18 8.15 -1.92
C ALA A 211 -10.40 9.63 -2.11
N ALA A 212 -9.31 10.39 -2.14
CA ALA A 212 -9.28 11.52 -3.04
C ALA A 212 -9.13 11.03 -4.49
N GLU A 213 -9.50 11.86 -5.45
CA GLU A 213 -9.22 11.62 -6.88
C GLU A 213 -7.78 11.14 -7.06
N LYS A 214 -7.55 10.11 -7.91
CA LYS A 214 -6.18 9.66 -8.26
C LYS A 214 -5.41 10.92 -8.65
N PRO A 215 -4.35 11.33 -7.94
CA PRO A 215 -3.53 12.45 -8.37
C PRO A 215 -3.06 12.13 -9.79
N GLN A 216 -3.55 12.93 -10.72
CA GLN A 216 -3.04 12.94 -12.08
C GLN A 216 -1.57 13.33 -11.96
N THR A 217 -0.69 12.58 -12.62
CA THR A 217 0.71 12.95 -12.77
C THR A 217 0.80 14.44 -13.17
N GLY A 218 1.30 15.28 -12.26
CA GLY A 218 1.46 16.72 -12.48
C GLY A 218 0.50 17.69 -11.76
N LYS A 219 -0.38 17.29 -10.85
CA LYS A 219 -1.12 18.25 -9.97
C LYS A 219 -1.15 17.80 -8.51
N ARG A 220 -0.48 18.57 -7.65
CA ARG A 220 -0.62 18.48 -6.19
C ARG A 220 -2.01 18.97 -5.78
N THR A 221 -2.88 18.07 -5.35
CA THR A 221 -4.01 18.42 -4.47
C THR A 221 -3.58 18.21 -3.04
N VAL A 222 -3.42 19.29 -2.28
CA VAL A 222 -3.26 19.22 -0.82
C VAL A 222 -4.61 18.81 -0.25
N TYR A 223 -4.71 17.60 0.30
CA TYR A 223 -5.93 17.18 0.97
C TYR A 223 -5.99 17.78 2.38
N PRO A 224 -7.09 18.47 2.75
CA PRO A 224 -7.36 18.70 4.15
C PRO A 224 -7.60 17.33 4.82
N LEU A 225 -6.79 16.99 5.83
CA LEU A 225 -6.99 15.80 6.66
C LEU A 225 -8.42 15.80 7.20
N THR A 226 -9.30 14.99 6.60
CA THR A 226 -10.60 14.71 7.19
C THR A 226 -10.40 13.55 8.14
N ILE A 227 -10.18 13.85 9.41
CA ILE A 227 -10.21 12.84 10.47
C ILE A 227 -11.66 12.35 10.55
N LYS A 228 -11.97 11.23 9.90
CA LYS A 228 -13.17 10.46 10.24
C LYS A 228 -12.85 9.68 11.50
N ASN A 229 -13.52 10.04 12.59
CA ASN A 229 -13.52 9.25 13.81
C ASN A 229 -14.01 7.84 13.46
N PHE A 230 -13.10 6.86 13.50
CA PHE A 230 -13.44 5.45 13.47
C PHE A 230 -14.10 5.08 14.79
N ASN A 231 -15.44 5.06 14.84
CA ASN A 231 -16.17 4.52 15.98
C ASN A 231 -16.61 3.08 15.66
N TYR A 232 -16.02 2.12 16.36
CA TYR A 232 -16.56 0.78 16.52
C TYR A 232 -16.97 0.60 17.98
N GLY A 233 -18.26 0.36 18.21
CA GLY A 233 -18.84 0.11 19.54
C GLY A 233 -19.55 1.34 20.12
N LYS A 234 -20.82 1.14 20.45
CA LYS A 234 -21.74 2.11 21.07
C LYS A 234 -21.10 2.77 22.29
N ASP A 235 -21.10 4.09 22.35
CA ASP A 235 -21.88 4.91 23.30
C ASP A 235 -21.67 6.40 22.94
N GLU A 236 -22.75 7.19 23.01
CA GLU A 236 -22.86 8.57 22.51
C GLU A 236 -21.74 9.51 22.96
N ILE A 237 -21.12 10.25 22.02
CA ILE A 237 -20.53 11.58 22.31
C ILE A 237 -20.75 12.51 21.10
N ASP A 238 -21.55 13.53 21.34
CA ASP A 238 -21.84 14.69 20.50
C ASP A 238 -20.69 15.71 20.60
N ILE A 239 -20.07 16.12 19.49
CA ILE A 239 -19.28 17.37 19.45
C ILE A 239 -19.32 18.01 18.06
N THR A 240 -19.90 19.21 18.04
CA THR A 240 -19.91 20.18 16.96
C THR A 240 -18.59 20.98 16.88
N SER A 241 -18.33 21.53 15.69
CA SER A 241 -17.36 22.61 15.34
C SER A 241 -15.95 22.23 14.84
N SER A 242 -15.75 22.51 13.55
CA SER A 242 -14.48 22.66 12.84
C SER A 242 -13.59 23.73 13.47
N SER A 243 -12.28 23.50 13.54
CA SER A 243 -11.28 24.58 13.64
C SER A 243 -9.95 24.11 13.04
N ALA A 244 -9.51 24.83 12.00
CA ALA A 244 -8.20 24.68 11.39
C ALA A 244 -7.10 25.03 12.40
N LEU A 245 -6.12 24.14 12.59
CA LEU A 245 -4.94 24.45 13.40
C LEU A 245 -3.76 24.79 12.48
N VAL A 246 -3.54 26.10 12.30
CA VAL A 246 -2.28 26.66 11.81
C VAL A 246 -1.27 26.59 12.96
N VAL A 247 -0.26 25.73 12.85
CA VAL A 247 0.89 25.76 13.78
C VAL A 247 1.97 26.66 13.17
N SER A 248 1.97 27.93 13.54
CA SER A 248 3.16 28.78 13.42
C SER A 248 4.07 28.54 14.61
N THR A 249 5.36 28.32 14.37
CA THR A 249 6.37 28.18 15.41
C THR A 249 6.53 29.49 16.20
N ARG A 250 6.43 29.43 17.54
CA ARG A 250 7.01 30.45 18.41
C ARG A 250 7.51 29.85 19.73
N THR A 251 8.80 30.03 19.94
CA THR A 251 9.54 29.84 21.18
C THR A 251 9.11 30.84 22.26
N SER A 252 8.96 30.40 23.52
CA SER A 252 9.45 31.07 24.74
C SER A 252 8.86 30.48 26.04
N SER A 253 9.71 29.77 26.79
CA SER A 253 9.97 29.91 28.25
C SER A 253 8.94 30.66 29.15
N ARG A 254 8.47 29.99 30.22
CA ARG A 254 8.73 30.31 31.66
C ARG A 254 8.01 29.36 32.65
N ASN A 255 8.65 29.15 33.80
CA ASN A 255 8.36 28.26 34.94
C ASN A 255 7.07 28.55 35.72
N THR A 256 6.42 27.51 36.29
CA THR A 256 6.37 27.17 37.76
C THR A 256 5.38 26.01 38.04
N PRO A 257 5.51 25.28 39.18
CA PRO A 257 5.11 23.87 39.32
C PRO A 257 3.80 23.66 40.10
N MET A 258 3.08 22.57 39.84
CA MET A 258 1.95 22.17 40.69
C MET A 258 1.79 20.64 40.82
N HIS A 259 2.13 20.17 42.03
CA HIS A 259 1.64 19.02 42.80
C HIS A 259 1.32 17.65 42.15
N LEU A 260 2.17 16.68 42.49
CA LEU A 260 1.89 15.24 42.54
C LEU A 260 0.96 14.89 43.71
N PRO A 261 0.19 13.79 43.59
CA PRO A 261 -0.05 12.88 44.70
C PRO A 261 0.59 11.50 44.49
N ARG A 262 1.50 11.18 45.42
CA ARG A 262 1.88 9.91 46.05
C ARG A 262 1.37 8.57 45.48
N GLN A 263 2.33 7.83 44.92
CA GLN A 263 2.68 6.40 45.15
C GLN A 263 1.64 5.45 45.77
N MET A 264 1.31 4.39 45.03
CA MET A 264 1.08 3.06 45.60
C MET A 264 1.99 2.03 44.90
N SER A 265 2.87 1.44 45.70
CA SER A 265 3.77 0.33 45.39
C SER A 265 3.03 -1.01 45.54
N LEU A 266 3.60 -2.06 44.92
CA LEU A 266 3.38 -3.52 45.02
C LEU A 266 2.95 -4.08 43.65
N LYS A 267 3.60 -5.06 43.01
CA LYS A 267 4.59 -6.08 43.41
C LYS A 267 5.42 -6.46 42.18
N ARG A 268 6.68 -6.86 42.41
CA ARG A 268 7.55 -7.52 41.43
C ARG A 268 6.88 -8.81 40.92
N GLY A 269 6.64 -8.88 39.62
CA GLY A 269 6.30 -10.08 38.87
C GLY A 269 7.17 -10.13 37.62
N HIS A 270 7.74 -11.30 37.33
CA HIS A 270 8.73 -11.56 36.29
C HIS A 270 8.40 -10.88 34.94
N ARG A 271 9.26 -9.96 34.47
CA ARG A 271 9.25 -9.52 33.06
C ARG A 271 9.84 -10.65 32.21
N ILE A 272 8.98 -11.56 31.76
CA ILE A 272 9.22 -12.25 30.50
C ILE A 272 9.14 -11.14 29.45
N LYS A 273 10.29 -10.73 28.90
CA LYS A 273 10.33 -9.82 27.76
C LYS A 273 9.58 -10.52 26.62
N SER A 274 8.34 -10.12 26.44
CA SER A 274 7.46 -10.54 25.36
C SER A 274 8.14 -10.19 24.03
N GLN A 275 8.78 -11.18 23.42
CA GLN A 275 9.23 -11.17 22.02
C GLN A 275 8.09 -10.85 21.05
N TYR A 276 6.82 -10.90 21.49
CA TYR A 276 5.65 -10.52 20.68
C TYR A 276 5.59 -9.05 20.28
N SER A 277 6.32 -8.13 20.94
CA SER A 277 6.17 -6.69 20.65
C SER A 277 6.85 -6.23 19.35
N LEU A 278 7.69 -7.05 18.72
CA LEU A 278 8.39 -6.69 17.48
C LEU A 278 7.63 -7.12 16.21
N TRP A 279 6.69 -8.07 16.32
CA TRP A 279 6.14 -8.76 15.15
C TRP A 279 4.79 -8.20 14.65
N SER A 280 4.23 -7.21 15.34
CA SER A 280 3.05 -6.47 14.87
C SER A 280 3.41 -5.22 14.05
N GLN A 281 4.70 -5.01 13.71
CA GLN A 281 5.26 -3.70 13.33
C GLN A 281 6.11 -3.70 12.04
N ILE A 282 5.92 -4.66 11.12
CA ILE A 282 6.41 -4.58 9.72
C ILE A 282 5.23 -4.58 8.82
#